data_AF-A0A2E0KP49-F1
#
_entry.id   AF-A0A2E0KP49-F1
#
_cell.length_a   1.000
_cell.length_b   1.000
_cell.length_c   1.000
_cell.angle_alpha   90.00
_cell.angle_beta   90.00
_cell.angle_gamma   90.00
#
_symmetry.space_group_name_H-M   'P 1'
#
loop_
_entity.id
_entity.type
_entity.pdbx_description
1 polymer ?
#
loop_
_entity_poly.entity_id
_entity_poly.type
_entity_poly.pdbx_seq_one_letter_code
_entity_poly.pdbx_strand_id
1 'polypeptide(L)'
;MNKGTIFWFRRDLRLHDNVGLFHALSKSNNVYPIFIFDKDITNNLNEDDYRLNFIKEQIKLMNEKLKKHECSINIFYGKPLDIFKNIISKTKIERVVFNKDYEPYAIKRDDAVKELVTKNNIECQSYKDHVIFEENEVVKDDGNPYIVYTPYSRKWINKFHDKEIITYHSDEY
;
A
#
# COMPACT_ATOMS: atom_id res chain seq x y z
N MET A 1 -25.38 10.80 -0.83
CA MET A 1 -23.97 11.21 -0.61
C MET A 1 -23.11 10.01 -0.93
N ASN A 2 -22.33 10.05 -2.00
CA ASN A 2 -21.47 8.94 -2.38
C ASN A 2 -20.37 8.78 -1.32
N LYS A 3 -20.24 7.58 -0.76
CA LYS A 3 -19.14 7.25 0.15
C LYS A 3 -17.87 7.07 -0.70
N GLY A 4 -16.71 7.44 -0.16
CA GLY A 4 -15.44 7.33 -0.88
C GLY A 4 -14.61 6.12 -0.47
N THR A 5 -13.72 5.70 -1.36
CA THR A 5 -12.65 4.72 -1.06
C THR A 5 -11.34 5.47 -0.82
N ILE A 6 -10.65 5.23 0.28
CA ILE A 6 -9.27 5.68 0.44
C ILE A 6 -8.35 4.64 -0.16
N PHE A 7 -7.41 5.09 -1.00
CA PHE A 7 -6.23 4.28 -1.34
C PHE A 7 -5.00 4.85 -0.62
N TRP A 8 -4.40 4.07 0.27
CA TRP A 8 -3.29 4.53 1.11
C TRP A 8 -1.94 4.05 0.55
N PHE A 9 -1.31 4.96 -0.21
CA PHE A 9 0.06 4.79 -0.69
C PHE A 9 1.05 4.81 0.48
N ARG A 10 2.03 3.89 0.44
CA ARG A 10 3.19 3.87 1.34
C ARG A 10 4.47 3.69 0.52
N ARG A 11 4.98 2.47 0.39
CA ARG A 11 6.23 2.16 -0.34
C ARG A 11 6.00 2.07 -1.85
N ASP A 12 4.74 1.87 -2.23
CA ASP A 12 4.21 1.52 -3.53
C ASP A 12 3.80 2.76 -4.35
N LEU A 13 4.68 3.77 -4.40
CA LEU A 13 4.48 5.05 -5.10
C LEU A 13 4.52 4.89 -6.63
N ARG A 14 3.54 4.17 -7.18
CA ARG A 14 3.34 3.96 -8.63
C ARG A 14 1.86 3.86 -8.96
N LEU A 15 1.50 4.33 -10.15
CA LEU A 15 0.13 4.26 -10.69
C LEU A 15 -0.10 3.05 -11.60
N HIS A 16 0.96 2.50 -12.20
CA HIS A 16 0.90 1.32 -13.06
C HIS A 16 1.16 0.06 -12.22
N ASP A 17 0.58 -1.06 -12.63
CA ASP A 17 0.78 -2.37 -12.01
C ASP A 17 0.68 -2.35 -10.49
N ASN A 18 -0.32 -1.63 -9.96
CA ASN A 18 -0.55 -1.51 -8.53
C ASN A 18 -1.85 -2.24 -8.16
N VAL A 19 -1.71 -3.41 -7.54
CA VAL A 19 -2.81 -4.36 -7.31
C VAL A 19 -3.90 -3.74 -6.44
N GLY A 20 -3.52 -3.14 -5.31
CA GLY A 20 -4.46 -2.48 -4.42
C GLY A 20 -5.14 -1.26 -5.06
N LEU A 21 -4.40 -0.47 -5.84
CA LEU A 21 -4.96 0.69 -6.55
C LEU A 21 -5.97 0.25 -7.61
N PHE A 22 -5.64 -0.78 -8.40
CA PHE A 22 -6.54 -1.40 -9.36
C PHE A 22 -7.85 -1.83 -8.70
N HIS A 23 -7.79 -2.51 -7.56
CA HIS A 23 -8.99 -2.94 -6.84
C HIS A 23 -9.76 -1.78 -6.20
N ALA A 24 -9.08 -0.71 -5.80
CA ALA A 24 -9.74 0.50 -5.31
C ALA A 24 -10.54 1.20 -6.42
N LEU A 25 -9.94 1.34 -7.61
CA LEU A 25 -10.52 2.03 -8.77
C LEU A 25 -11.62 1.20 -9.47
N SER A 26 -11.39 -0.09 -9.70
CA SER A 26 -12.37 -0.97 -10.36
C SER A 26 -13.71 -1.11 -9.63
N LYS A 27 -13.74 -0.80 -8.33
CA LYS A 27 -14.91 -0.93 -7.46
C LYS A 27 -15.47 0.43 -6.98
N SER A 28 -14.91 1.57 -7.39
CA SER A 28 -15.40 2.89 -6.97
C SER A 28 -14.92 4.00 -7.89
N ASN A 29 -15.84 4.88 -8.28
CA ASN A 29 -15.51 6.10 -9.04
C ASN A 29 -15.03 7.26 -8.14
N ASN A 30 -14.95 7.05 -6.83
CA ASN A 30 -14.58 8.10 -5.87
C ASN A 30 -13.45 7.60 -4.96
N VAL A 31 -12.23 7.56 -5.52
CA VAL A 31 -11.02 7.15 -4.82
C VAL A 31 -10.24 8.37 -4.36
N TYR A 32 -9.92 8.42 -3.07
CA TYR A 32 -9.08 9.41 -2.43
C TYR A 32 -7.69 8.81 -2.17
N PRO A 33 -6.72 9.02 -3.08
CA PRO A 33 -5.36 8.61 -2.81
C PRO A 33 -4.76 9.47 -1.70
N ILE A 34 -4.13 8.81 -0.73
CA ILE A 34 -3.45 9.49 0.37
C ILE A 34 -2.04 8.94 0.55
N PHE A 35 -1.14 9.78 1.05
CA PHE A 35 0.17 9.40 1.54
C PHE A 35 0.38 10.03 2.92
N ILE A 36 0.95 9.27 3.86
CA ILE A 36 1.20 9.74 5.22
C ILE A 36 2.69 9.66 5.49
N PHE A 37 3.34 10.81 5.70
CA PHE A 37 4.66 10.88 6.30
C PHE A 37 4.54 10.52 7.79
N ASP A 38 4.79 9.24 8.06
CA ASP A 38 4.63 8.62 9.38
C ASP A 38 5.71 9.11 10.35
N LYS A 39 5.29 9.82 11.41
CA LYS A 39 6.20 10.34 12.44
C LYS A 39 7.05 9.27 13.12
N ASP A 40 6.52 8.07 13.31
CA ASP A 40 7.27 6.99 13.96
C ASP A 40 8.41 6.48 13.05
N ILE A 41 8.35 6.75 11.74
CA ILE A 41 9.43 6.53 10.78
C ILE A 41 10.30 7.79 10.66
N THR A 42 9.69 8.94 10.34
CA THR A 42 10.42 10.16 9.95
C THR A 42 11.19 10.79 11.11
N ASN A 43 10.76 10.62 12.36
CA ASN A 43 11.46 11.20 13.52
C ASN A 43 12.85 10.58 13.74
N ASN A 44 13.10 9.40 13.18
CA ASN A 44 14.41 8.75 13.22
C ASN A 44 15.31 9.14 12.04
N LEU A 45 14.84 10.04 11.17
CA LEU A 45 15.55 10.50 10.00
C LEU A 45 16.00 11.95 10.19
N ASN A 46 17.10 12.31 9.51
CA ASN A 46 17.53 13.70 9.44
C ASN A 46 16.56 14.52 8.57
N GLU A 47 16.47 15.82 8.79
CA GLU A 47 15.58 16.70 8.01
C GLU A 47 15.93 16.69 6.50
N ASP A 48 17.22 16.59 6.17
CA ASP A 48 17.75 16.53 4.81
C ASP A 48 17.93 15.09 4.28
N ASP A 49 17.20 14.12 4.83
CA ASP A 49 17.32 12.72 4.40
C ASP A 49 16.90 12.56 2.93
N TYR A 50 17.82 12.04 2.10
CA TYR A 50 17.61 11.83 0.67
C TYR A 50 16.37 10.97 0.36
N ARG A 51 15.97 10.06 1.25
CA ARG A 51 14.76 9.24 1.06
C ARG A 51 13.49 10.09 1.11
N LEU A 52 13.44 11.08 2.01
CA LEU A 52 12.30 11.98 2.11
C LEU A 52 12.18 12.86 0.86
N ASN A 53 13.32 13.35 0.35
CA ASN A 53 13.35 14.12 -0.88
C ASN A 53 12.90 13.28 -2.09
N PHE A 54 13.42 12.05 -2.21
CA PHE A 54 12.98 11.13 -3.24
C PHE A 54 11.46 10.88 -3.19
N ILE A 55 10.90 10.60 -2.01
CA ILE A 55 9.45 10.39 -1.85
C ILE A 55 8.65 11.62 -2.30
N LYS A 56 9.06 12.84 -1.87
CA LYS A 56 8.40 14.09 -2.27
C LYS A 56 8.44 14.27 -3.78
N GLU A 57 9.58 14.00 -4.42
CA GLU A 57 9.73 14.07 -5.87
C GLU A 57 8.86 13.03 -6.59
N GLN A 58 8.80 11.78 -6.11
CA GLN A 58 7.94 10.76 -6.71
C GLN A 58 6.46 11.14 -6.61
N ILE A 59 5.99 11.61 -5.45
CA ILE A 59 4.61 12.08 -5.28
C ILE A 59 4.32 13.26 -6.21
N LYS A 60 5.26 14.20 -6.37
CA LYS A 60 5.13 15.30 -7.32
C LYS A 60 4.95 14.78 -8.75
N LEU A 61 5.80 13.86 -9.21
CA LEU A 61 5.70 13.26 -10.54
C LEU A 61 4.40 12.48 -10.75
N MET A 62 3.92 11.74 -9.75
CA MET A 62 2.63 11.06 -9.80
C MET A 62 1.47 12.06 -9.89
N ASN A 63 1.51 13.14 -9.11
CA ASN A 63 0.50 14.19 -9.15
C ASN A 63 0.43 14.90 -10.50
N GLU A 64 1.57 15.11 -11.18
CA GLU A 64 1.56 15.62 -12.56
C GLU A 64 0.76 14.71 -13.51
N LYS A 65 0.85 13.38 -13.35
CA LYS A 65 0.05 12.42 -14.12
C LYS A 65 -1.42 12.43 -13.72
N LEU A 66 -1.72 12.60 -12.43
CA LEU A 66 -3.10 12.61 -11.92
C LEU A 66 -3.90 13.88 -12.26
N LYS A 67 -3.23 14.97 -12.65
CA LYS A 67 -3.89 16.21 -13.11
C LYS A 67 -4.92 15.97 -14.22
N LYS A 68 -4.65 15.03 -15.14
CA LYS A 68 -5.58 14.68 -16.22
C LYS A 68 -6.92 14.09 -15.74
N HIS A 69 -6.96 13.64 -14.48
CA HIS A 69 -8.15 13.09 -13.80
C HIS A 69 -8.70 14.05 -12.71
N GLU A 70 -8.24 15.31 -12.69
CA GLU A 70 -8.61 16.29 -11.65
C GLU A 70 -8.37 15.77 -10.21
N CYS A 71 -7.36 14.91 -10.06
CA CYS A 71 -7.05 14.21 -8.82
C CYS A 71 -5.60 14.50 -8.37
N SER A 72 -5.33 14.31 -7.08
CA SER A 72 -3.99 14.36 -6.53
C SER A 72 -3.89 13.51 -5.26
N ILE A 73 -2.68 13.02 -4.97
CA ILE A 73 -2.36 12.32 -3.72
C ILE A 73 -2.38 13.33 -2.58
N ASN A 74 -3.29 13.14 -1.62
CA ASN A 74 -3.38 13.97 -0.43
C ASN A 74 -2.27 13.60 0.56
N ILE A 75 -1.45 14.56 0.93
CA ILE A 75 -0.30 14.35 1.80
C ILE A 75 -0.66 14.73 3.23
N PHE A 76 -0.38 13.83 4.16
CA PHE A 76 -0.51 14.07 5.60
C PHE A 76 0.83 13.86 6.29
N TYR A 77 1.00 14.48 7.46
CA TYR A 77 2.17 14.32 8.32
C TYR A 77 1.71 14.05 9.75
N GLY A 78 2.08 12.90 10.32
CA GLY A 78 1.58 12.47 11.62
C GLY A 78 1.66 10.97 11.83
N LYS A 79 1.13 10.48 12.94
CA LYS A 79 0.95 9.03 13.15
C LYS A 79 -0.22 8.55 12.30
N PRO A 80 -0.07 7.48 11.50
CA PRO A 80 -1.12 6.98 10.61
C PRO A 80 -2.47 6.79 11.31
N LEU A 81 -2.46 6.18 12.50
CA LEU A 81 -3.68 5.96 13.27
C LEU A 81 -4.44 7.26 13.60
N ASP A 82 -3.72 8.33 13.96
CA ASP A 82 -4.34 9.62 14.31
C ASP A 82 -4.83 10.37 13.06
N ILE A 83 -4.10 10.25 11.94
CA ILE A 83 -4.55 10.75 10.65
C ILE A 83 -5.85 10.06 10.21
N PHE A 84 -5.93 8.73 10.32
CA PHE A 84 -7.16 8.00 9.99
C PHE A 84 -8.33 8.39 10.91
N LYS A 85 -8.13 8.56 12.22
CA LYS A 85 -9.17 9.11 13.12
C LYS A 85 -9.67 10.47 12.64
N ASN A 86 -8.76 11.34 12.21
CA ASN A 86 -9.10 12.67 11.71
C ASN A 86 -9.92 12.59 10.41
N ILE A 87 -9.49 11.74 9.47
CA ILE A 87 -10.17 11.57 8.18
C ILE A 87 -11.59 11.02 8.40
N ILE A 88 -11.73 9.94 9.17
CA ILE A 88 -13.01 9.28 9.43
C ILE A 88 -14.01 10.20 10.13
N SER A 89 -13.55 11.10 11.00
CA SER A 89 -14.44 12.07 11.68
C SER A 89 -14.94 13.19 10.76
N LYS A 90 -14.26 13.47 9.64
CA LYS A 90 -14.58 14.57 8.73
C LYS A 90 -15.19 14.13 7.41
N THR A 91 -14.99 12.87 7.03
CA THR A 91 -15.32 12.37 5.69
C THR A 91 -16.09 11.06 5.75
N LYS A 92 -17.03 10.87 4.83
CA LYS A 92 -17.79 9.62 4.71
C LYS A 92 -17.01 8.65 3.81
N ILE A 93 -16.30 7.74 4.44
CA ILE A 93 -15.52 6.69 3.79
C ILE A 93 -16.27 5.36 3.92
N GLU A 94 -16.30 4.56 2.86
CA GLU A 94 -16.84 3.18 2.92
C GLU A 94 -15.75 2.12 2.93
N ARG A 95 -14.58 2.43 2.35
CA ARG A 95 -13.51 1.47 2.18
C ARG A 95 -12.14 2.12 2.31
N VAL A 96 -11.21 1.41 2.91
CA VAL A 96 -9.77 1.71 2.92
C VAL A 96 -9.04 0.55 2.25
N VAL A 97 -8.26 0.86 1.23
CA VAL A 97 -7.47 -0.11 0.47
C VAL A 97 -6.00 0.26 0.56
N PHE A 98 -5.15 -0.75 0.73
CA PHE A 98 -3.69 -0.60 0.69
C PHE A 98 -3.01 -1.91 0.26
N ASN A 99 -1.74 -1.87 -0.12
CA ASN A 99 -0.96 -3.07 -0.42
C ASN A 99 -0.29 -3.66 0.84
N LYS A 100 -0.09 -4.97 0.95
CA LYS A 100 0.57 -5.56 2.12
C LYS A 100 2.02 -5.10 2.27
N ASP A 101 2.45 -4.96 3.52
CA ASP A 101 3.83 -4.77 3.92
C ASP A 101 4.19 -5.87 4.93
N TYR A 102 5.44 -6.31 4.91
CA TYR A 102 5.91 -7.49 5.66
C TYR A 102 6.84 -7.11 6.81
N GLU A 103 7.20 -5.82 6.96
CA GLU A 103 8.01 -5.35 8.06
C GLU A 103 7.22 -5.37 9.39
N PRO A 104 7.81 -5.78 10.53
CA PRO A 104 7.08 -5.91 11.80
C PRO A 104 6.36 -4.63 12.26
N TYR A 105 6.96 -3.47 12.03
CA TYR A 105 6.32 -2.19 12.34
C TYR A 105 5.12 -1.93 11.43
N ALA A 106 5.27 -2.18 10.14
CA ALA A 106 4.23 -1.95 9.15
C ALA A 106 3.01 -2.84 9.40
N ILE A 107 3.21 -4.11 9.74
CA ILE A 107 2.14 -5.03 10.13
C ILE A 107 1.37 -4.48 11.33
N LYS A 108 2.07 -4.12 12.42
CA LYS A 108 1.44 -3.55 13.63
C LYS A 108 0.65 -2.26 13.33
N ARG A 109 1.21 -1.38 12.50
CA ARG A 109 0.57 -0.14 12.06
C ARG A 109 -0.69 -0.44 11.24
N ASP A 110 -0.60 -1.32 10.26
CA ASP A 110 -1.68 -1.66 9.34
C ASP A 110 -2.82 -2.37 10.08
N ASP A 111 -2.51 -3.25 11.04
CA ASP A 111 -3.48 -3.89 11.92
C ASP A 111 -4.22 -2.88 12.80
N ALA A 112 -3.51 -1.92 13.39
CA ALA A 112 -4.13 -0.87 14.20
C ALA A 112 -5.09 0.02 13.36
N VAL A 113 -4.70 0.36 12.12
CA VAL A 113 -5.57 1.10 11.19
C VAL A 113 -6.77 0.25 10.80
N LYS A 114 -6.56 -1.03 10.45
CA LYS A 114 -7.63 -1.97 10.10
C LYS A 114 -8.65 -2.12 11.22
N GLU A 115 -8.19 -2.27 12.46
CA GLU A 115 -9.07 -2.35 13.63
C GLU A 115 -9.89 -1.07 13.80
N LEU A 116 -9.26 0.11 13.69
CA LEU A 116 -9.93 1.41 13.79
C LEU A 116 -11.03 1.57 12.73
N VAL A 117 -10.72 1.30 11.45
CA VAL A 117 -11.68 1.52 10.36
C VAL A 117 -12.84 0.51 10.44
N THR A 118 -12.54 -0.75 10.79
CA THR A 118 -13.56 -1.80 10.93
C THR A 118 -14.53 -1.48 12.06
N LYS A 119 -14.03 -0.98 13.20
CA LYS A 119 -14.88 -0.49 14.32
C LYS A 119 -15.82 0.64 13.92
N ASN A 120 -15.52 1.37 12.86
CA ASN A 120 -16.35 2.45 12.31
C ASN A 120 -17.21 1.99 11.11
N ASN A 121 -17.36 0.67 10.89
CA ASN A 121 -18.10 0.08 9.77
C ASN A 121 -17.56 0.47 8.39
N ILE A 122 -16.23 0.62 8.28
CA ILE A 122 -15.52 0.89 7.03
C ILE A 122 -14.79 -0.39 6.62
N GLU A 123 -15.01 -0.84 5.38
CA GLU A 123 -14.35 -2.01 4.83
C GLU A 123 -12.83 -1.77 4.73
N CYS A 124 -12.02 -2.77 5.08
CA CYS A 124 -10.56 -2.68 4.96
C CYS A 124 -10.02 -3.85 4.15
N GLN A 125 -9.37 -3.55 3.03
CA GLN A 125 -8.80 -4.54 2.12
C GLN A 125 -7.30 -4.32 1.96
N SER A 126 -6.53 -5.40 2.01
CA SER A 126 -5.12 -5.39 1.67
C SER A 126 -4.77 -6.43 0.61
N TYR A 127 -3.84 -6.08 -0.28
CA TYR A 127 -3.49 -6.90 -1.44
C TYR A 127 -1.97 -7.16 -1.51
N LYS A 128 -1.57 -8.38 -1.93
CA LYS A 128 -0.17 -8.67 -2.27
C LYS A 128 0.20 -7.90 -3.54
N ASP A 129 1.35 -7.23 -3.51
CA ASP A 129 1.78 -6.33 -4.58
C ASP A 129 3.31 -6.24 -4.70
N HIS A 130 4.01 -6.06 -3.57
CA HIS A 130 5.45 -5.81 -3.54
C HIS A 130 6.33 -7.04 -3.88
N VAL A 131 5.77 -8.26 -3.84
CA VAL A 131 6.50 -9.50 -4.04
C VAL A 131 5.72 -10.44 -4.95
N ILE A 132 6.46 -11.22 -5.75
CA ILE A 132 5.88 -12.27 -6.60
C ILE A 132 5.34 -13.42 -5.74
N PHE A 133 6.07 -13.77 -4.68
CA PHE A 133 5.69 -14.75 -3.67
C PHE A 133 5.81 -14.14 -2.27
N GLU A 134 4.77 -14.26 -1.45
CA GLU A 134 4.67 -13.77 -0.08
C GLU A 134 4.76 -14.91 0.95
N GLU A 135 5.23 -14.59 2.15
CA GLU A 135 5.06 -15.42 3.35
C GLU A 135 5.45 -16.90 3.15
N ASN A 136 4.46 -17.79 3.13
CA ASN A 136 4.60 -19.24 3.04
C ASN A 136 4.53 -19.78 1.60
N GLU A 137 4.52 -18.91 0.58
CA GLU A 137 4.45 -19.34 -0.82
C GLU A 137 5.77 -19.98 -1.30
N VAL A 138 6.91 -19.71 -0.66
CA VAL A 138 8.19 -20.39 -0.95
C VAL A 138 8.87 -20.81 0.36
N VAL A 139 8.49 -21.99 0.85
CA VAL A 139 9.03 -22.61 2.08
C VAL A 139 9.57 -23.99 1.79
N LYS A 140 10.33 -24.56 2.74
CA LYS A 140 10.74 -25.96 2.73
C LYS A 140 9.50 -26.87 2.82
N ASP A 141 9.70 -28.17 2.61
CA ASP A 141 8.59 -29.13 2.63
C ASP A 141 8.01 -29.33 4.04
N ASP A 142 8.77 -28.99 5.07
CA ASP A 142 8.32 -28.92 6.47
C ASP A 142 7.58 -27.62 6.82
N GLY A 143 7.38 -26.72 5.85
CA GLY A 143 6.74 -25.42 6.03
C GLY A 143 7.64 -24.31 6.59
N ASN A 144 8.89 -24.62 6.99
CA ASN A 144 9.80 -23.63 7.54
C ASN A 144 10.46 -22.76 6.44
N PRO A 145 10.86 -21.51 6.75
CA PRO A 145 11.59 -20.68 5.81
C PRO A 145 12.98 -21.27 5.49
N TYR A 146 13.47 -20.92 4.30
CA TYR A 146 14.86 -21.21 3.94
C TYR A 146 15.82 -20.24 4.62
N ILE A 147 16.95 -20.76 5.09
CA ILE A 147 18.07 -19.98 5.66
C ILE A 147 19.30 -19.93 4.73
N VAL A 148 19.25 -20.67 3.61
CA VAL A 148 20.29 -20.69 2.58
C VAL A 148 19.66 -20.27 1.25
N TYR A 149 20.29 -19.34 0.54
CA TYR A 149 19.75 -18.77 -0.70
C TYR A 149 19.62 -19.78 -1.84
N THR A 150 20.62 -20.63 -2.07
CA THR A 150 20.61 -21.57 -3.21
C THR A 150 19.40 -22.52 -3.25
N PRO A 151 19.02 -23.22 -2.16
CA PRO A 151 17.81 -24.04 -2.19
C PRO A 151 16.53 -23.21 -2.25
N TYR A 152 16.49 -22.02 -1.65
CA TYR A 152 15.39 -21.08 -1.80
C TYR A 152 15.18 -20.69 -3.27
N SER A 153 16.23 -20.22 -3.94
CA SER A 153 16.14 -19.71 -5.31
C SER A 153 15.76 -20.80 -6.30
N ARG A 154 16.26 -22.03 -6.13
CA ARG A 154 15.82 -23.18 -6.93
C ARG A 154 14.31 -23.43 -6.82
N LYS A 155 13.77 -23.45 -5.60
CA LYS A 155 12.32 -23.65 -5.39
C LYS A 155 11.51 -22.45 -5.91
N TRP A 156 12.02 -21.24 -5.72
CA TRP A 156 11.42 -19.99 -6.21
C TRP A 156 11.33 -19.99 -7.74
N ILE A 157 12.42 -20.29 -8.46
CA ILE A 157 12.47 -20.30 -9.93
C ILE A 157 11.53 -21.37 -10.49
N ASN A 158 11.54 -22.57 -9.91
CA ASN A 158 10.63 -23.63 -10.34
C ASN A 158 9.16 -23.19 -10.20
N LYS A 159 8.78 -22.61 -9.05
CA LYS A 159 7.44 -22.07 -8.87
C LYS A 159 7.13 -20.90 -9.81
N PHE A 160 8.13 -20.07 -10.13
CA PHE A 160 7.95 -18.93 -11.02
C PHE A 160 7.65 -19.38 -12.46
N HIS A 161 8.30 -20.43 -12.95
CA HIS A 161 8.02 -20.97 -14.29
C HIS A 161 6.58 -21.46 -14.45
N ASP A 162 5.98 -21.99 -13.38
CA ASP A 162 4.60 -22.49 -13.38
C ASP A 162 3.57 -21.39 -13.08
N LYS A 163 4.02 -20.17 -12.73
CA LYS A 163 3.15 -19.07 -12.30
C LYS A 163 2.76 -18.18 -13.47
N GLU A 164 1.46 -17.99 -13.64
CA GLU A 164 0.93 -16.92 -14.49
C GLU A 164 1.22 -15.55 -13.87
N ILE A 165 1.79 -14.65 -14.68
CA ILE A 165 2.07 -13.28 -14.29
C ILE A 165 0.94 -12.39 -14.77
N ILE A 166 0.19 -11.85 -13.81
CA ILE A 166 -0.93 -10.94 -14.05
C ILE A 166 -0.43 -9.52 -13.84
N THR A 167 -0.56 -8.70 -14.88
CA THR A 167 -0.30 -7.25 -14.82
C THR A 167 -1.60 -6.52 -14.50
N TYR A 168 -1.56 -5.62 -13.52
CA TYR A 168 -2.73 -4.85 -13.10
C TYR A 168 -2.70 -3.44 -13.70
N HIS A 169 -3.49 -3.19 -14.72
CA HIS A 169 -3.54 -1.92 -15.45
C HIS A 169 -4.27 -0.80 -14.67
N SER A 170 -3.80 -0.47 -13.47
CA SER A 170 -4.41 0.53 -12.58
C SER A 170 -4.36 1.96 -13.11
N ASP A 171 -3.51 2.24 -14.09
CA ASP A 171 -3.38 3.54 -14.76
C ASP A 171 -4.30 3.72 -15.97
N GLU A 172 -5.08 2.69 -16.31
CA GLU A 172 -6.12 2.71 -17.35
C GLU A 172 -7.52 3.04 -16.81
N TYR A 173 -7.69 3.07 -15.48
CA TYR A 173 -8.92 3.50 -14.79
C TYR A 173 -8.84 4.99 -14.41
#